data_AF-A0A3N5YUR0-F1
#
_entry.id   AF-A0A3N5YUR0-F1
#
_cell.length_a   1.000
_cell.length_b   1.000
_cell.length_c   1.000
_cell.angle_alpha   90.00
_cell.angle_beta   90.00
_cell.angle_gamma   90.00
#
_symmetry.space_group_name_H-M   'P 1'
#
loop_
_entity.id
_entity.type
_entity.pdbx_description
1 polymer ?
#
loop_
_entity_poly.entity_id
_entity_poly.type
_entity_poly.pdbx_seq_one_letter_code
_entity_poly.pdbx_strand_id
1 'polypeptide(L)'
;MRPEEFDRNAEAALADPQLRRNFAFAMGSFITKRQAVFSDPAETERLRSLGQSIKRRVLSRLPELLEELERNCRKNGIVVHWAETPAVANRCVLDIIERHAATRV
;
A
#
# COMPACT_ATOMS: atom_id res chain seq x y z
N MET A 1 15.16 -10.43 -11.45
CA MET A 1 16.17 -9.35 -11.29
C MET A 1 17.18 -9.87 -10.27
N ARG A 2 18.44 -10.06 -10.67
CA ARG A 2 19.46 -10.54 -9.74
C ARG A 2 19.91 -9.38 -8.85
N PRO A 3 20.04 -9.54 -7.52
CA PRO A 3 20.47 -8.47 -6.62
C PRO A 3 21.79 -7.81 -7.07
N GLU A 4 22.71 -8.60 -7.64
CA GLU A 4 24.01 -8.17 -8.17
C GLU A 4 23.94 -7.14 -9.30
N GLU A 5 22.79 -7.00 -9.97
CA GLU A 5 22.60 -6.04 -11.06
C GLU A 5 21.92 -4.75 -10.58
N PHE A 6 21.35 -4.76 -9.37
CA PHE A 6 20.61 -3.62 -8.84
C PHE A 6 21.53 -2.41 -8.65
N ASP A 7 22.67 -2.58 -8.00
CA ASP A 7 23.58 -1.48 -7.69
C ASP A 7 24.10 -0.80 -8.97
N ARG A 8 24.53 -1.60 -9.95
CA ARG A 8 24.97 -1.08 -11.26
C ARG A 8 23.84 -0.37 -12.00
N ASN A 9 22.62 -0.92 -11.98
CA ASN A 9 21.46 -0.29 -12.63
C ASN A 9 21.04 1.00 -11.91
N ALA A 10 21.15 1.03 -10.58
CA ALA A 10 20.87 2.21 -9.78
C ALA A 10 21.91 3.31 -10.06
N GLU A 11 23.19 2.98 -10.12
CA GLU A 11 24.25 3.93 -10.50
C GLU A 11 24.01 4.52 -11.90
N ALA A 12 23.74 3.67 -12.90
CA ALA A 12 23.45 4.12 -14.27
C ALA A 12 22.19 5.01 -14.33
N ALA A 13 21.13 4.62 -13.63
CA ALA A 13 19.89 5.41 -13.54
C ALA A 13 20.12 6.76 -12.83
N LEU A 14 20.92 6.78 -11.76
CA LEU A 14 21.25 8.01 -11.03
C LEU A 14 22.18 8.94 -11.83
N ALA A 15 22.95 8.41 -12.78
CA ALA A 15 23.79 9.18 -13.69
C ALA A 15 22.99 9.81 -14.86
N ASP A 16 21.81 9.28 -15.20
CA ASP A 16 20.96 9.79 -16.28
C ASP A 16 20.37 11.18 -15.93
N PRO A 17 20.79 12.27 -16.62
CA PRO A 17 20.32 13.61 -16.33
C PRO A 17 18.83 13.83 -16.65
N GLN A 18 18.29 13.13 -17.64
CA GLN A 18 16.87 13.21 -17.99
C GLN A 18 16.02 12.52 -16.94
N LEU A 19 16.42 11.32 -16.50
CA LEU A 19 15.73 10.61 -15.43
C LEU A 19 15.71 11.45 -14.15
N ARG A 20 16.84 12.02 -13.75
CA ARG A 20 16.93 12.92 -12.59
C ARG A 20 15.98 14.10 -12.68
N ARG A 21 15.91 14.78 -13.83
CA ARG A 21 14.99 15.91 -14.05
C ARG A 21 13.54 15.50 -13.93
N ASN A 22 13.17 14.37 -14.55
CA ASN A 22 11.81 13.84 -14.50
C ASN A 22 11.39 13.49 -13.05
N PHE A 23 12.27 12.82 -12.30
CA PHE A 23 12.03 12.52 -10.89
C PHE A 23 11.92 13.77 -10.04
N ALA A 24 12.82 14.75 -10.21
CA ALA A 24 12.77 16.01 -9.46
C ALA A 24 11.44 16.75 -9.69
N PHE A 25 11.00 16.82 -10.95
CA PHE A 25 9.72 17.45 -11.31
C PHE A 25 8.51 16.70 -10.72
N ALA A 26 8.48 15.36 -10.85
CA ALA A 26 7.38 14.54 -10.35
C ALA A 26 7.29 14.63 -8.81
N MET A 27 8.43 14.47 -8.12
CA MET A 27 8.50 14.58 -6.66
C MET A 27 8.10 15.96 -6.17
N GLY A 28 8.56 17.03 -6.82
CA GLY A 28 8.15 18.40 -6.52
C GLY A 28 6.63 18.56 -6.66
N SER A 29 6.05 18.05 -7.75
CA SER A 29 4.61 18.08 -7.97
C SER A 29 3.82 17.34 -6.88
N PHE A 30 4.31 16.20 -6.40
CA PHE A 30 3.69 15.47 -5.30
C PHE A 30 3.76 16.23 -3.97
N ILE A 31 4.90 16.87 -3.68
CA ILE A 31 5.06 17.71 -2.48
C ILE A 31 4.07 18.87 -2.52
N THR A 32 4.01 19.62 -3.63
CA THR A 32 3.10 20.76 -3.78
C THR A 32 1.63 20.32 -3.69
N LYS A 33 1.24 19.24 -4.37
CA LYS A 33 -0.14 18.70 -4.28
C LYS A 33 -0.48 18.27 -2.86
N ARG A 34 0.46 17.64 -2.15
CA ARG A 34 0.26 17.25 -0.74
C ARG A 34 0.10 18.47 0.15
N GLN A 35 0.91 19.51 -0.01
CA GLN A 35 0.77 20.77 0.72
C GLN A 35 -0.56 21.46 0.45
N ALA A 36 -1.07 21.40 -0.78
CA ALA A 36 -2.38 21.97 -1.11
C ALA A 36 -3.53 21.25 -0.40
N VAL A 37 -3.47 19.92 -0.26
CA VAL A 37 -4.47 19.13 0.49
C VAL A 37 -4.33 19.30 2.00
N PHE A 38 -3.09 19.44 2.49
CA PHE A 38 -2.74 19.58 3.90
C PHE A 38 -2.17 20.97 4.18
N SER A 39 -2.96 22.00 3.87
CA SER A 39 -2.51 23.39 3.91
C SER A 39 -2.30 23.95 5.31
N ASP A 40 -2.98 23.38 6.31
CA ASP A 40 -2.83 23.73 7.72
C ASP A 40 -1.96 22.67 8.44
N PRO A 41 -0.74 23.03 8.88
CA PRO A 41 0.14 22.12 9.60
C PRO A 41 -0.41 21.64 10.94
N ALA A 42 -1.13 22.49 11.68
CA ALA A 42 -1.67 22.15 12.99
C ALA A 42 -2.83 21.17 12.86
N GLU A 43 -3.72 21.39 11.89
CA GLU A 43 -4.79 20.45 11.57
C GLU A 43 -4.24 19.11 11.07
N THR A 44 -3.19 19.14 10.25
CA THR A 44 -2.52 17.93 9.77
C THR A 44 -1.92 17.12 10.92
N GLU A 45 -1.30 17.78 11.89
CA GLU A 45 -0.78 17.16 13.11
C GLU A 45 -1.89 16.53 13.94
N ARG A 46 -3.01 17.24 14.10
CA ARG A 46 -4.19 16.76 14.82
C ARG A 46 -4.78 15.50 14.17
N LEU A 47 -4.94 15.50 12.85
CA LEU A 47 -5.42 14.35 12.09
C LEU A 47 -4.49 13.14 12.23
N ARG A 48 -3.18 13.36 12.22
CA ARG A 48 -2.20 12.27 12.41
C ARG A 48 -2.28 11.69 13.82
N SER A 49 -2.37 12.54 14.84
CA SER A 49 -2.54 12.11 16.23
C SER A 49 -3.84 11.33 16.44
N LEU A 50 -4.93 11.78 15.83
CA LEU A 50 -6.21 11.07 15.83
C LEU A 50 -6.08 9.69 15.15
N GLY A 51 -5.51 9.65 13.94
CA GLY A 51 -5.29 8.41 13.20
C GLY A 51 -4.42 7.40 13.96
N GLN A 52 -3.36 7.88 14.63
CA GLN A 52 -2.53 7.05 15.51
C GLN A 52 -3.34 6.50 16.69
N SER A 53 -4.17 7.32 17.32
CA SER A 53 -5.01 6.90 18.45
C SER A 53 -6.02 5.83 18.05
N ILE A 54 -6.66 6.00 16.88
CA ILE A 54 -7.55 4.99 16.29
C ILE A 54 -6.79 3.70 15.99
N LYS A 55 -5.63 3.80 15.31
CA LYS A 55 -4.79 2.63 14.99
C LYS A 55 -4.41 1.85 16.24
N ARG A 56 -3.99 2.54 17.31
CA ARG A 56 -3.63 1.89 18.59
C ARG A 56 -4.82 1.15 19.19
N ARG A 57 -6.00 1.76 19.20
CA ARG A 57 -7.25 1.12 19.68
C ARG A 57 -7.65 -0.10 18.84
N VAL A 58 -7.47 -0.04 17.53
CA VAL A 58 -7.76 -1.17 16.63
C VAL A 58 -6.79 -2.31 16.89
N LEU A 59 -5.49 -2.02 16.98
CA LEU A 59 -4.47 -3.04 17.21
C LEU A 59 -4.63 -3.74 18.57
N SER A 60 -5.09 -3.05 19.62
CA SER A 60 -5.35 -3.69 20.92
C SER A 60 -6.55 -4.63 20.92
N ARG A 61 -7.40 -4.57 19.89
CA ARG A 61 -8.62 -5.37 19.70
C ARG A 61 -8.59 -6.11 18.37
N LEU A 62 -7.40 -6.40 17.86
CA LEU A 62 -7.22 -6.88 16.50
C LEU A 62 -7.98 -8.20 16.21
N PRO A 63 -7.94 -9.23 17.08
CA PRO A 63 -8.62 -10.50 16.79
C PRO A 63 -10.13 -10.34 16.56
N GLU A 64 -10.82 -9.66 17.48
CA GLU A 64 -12.27 -9.43 17.42
C GLU A 64 -12.68 -8.51 16.25
N LEU A 65 -11.88 -7.47 15.96
CA LEU A 65 -12.19 -6.51 14.90
C LEU A 65 -11.96 -7.09 13.50
N LEU A 66 -11.04 -8.03 13.32
CA LEU A 66 -10.84 -8.69 12.03
C LEU A 66 -12.03 -9.62 11.69
N GLU A 67 -12.59 -10.33 12.66
CA GLU A 67 -13.81 -11.11 12.43
C GLU A 67 -15.02 -10.21 12.14
N GLU A 68 -15.13 -9.06 12.83
CA GLU A 68 -16.17 -8.08 12.55
C GLU A 68 -16.05 -7.50 11.14
N LEU A 69 -14.82 -7.17 10.73
CA LEU A 69 -14.51 -6.73 9.38
C LEU A 69 -14.97 -7.77 8.35
N GLU A 70 -14.62 -9.04 8.55
CA GLU A 70 -15.02 -10.12 7.64
C GLU A 70 -16.55 -10.25 7.56
N ARG A 71 -17.25 -10.23 8.68
CA ARG A 71 -18.73 -10.28 8.70
C ARG A 71 -19.31 -9.13 7.88
N ASN A 72 -18.78 -7.92 8.02
CA ASN A 72 -19.26 -6.74 7.29
C ASN A 72 -18.89 -6.80 5.80
N CYS A 73 -17.70 -7.28 5.44
CA CYS A 73 -17.33 -7.54 4.05
C CYS A 73 -18.28 -8.53 3.39
N ARG A 74 -18.54 -9.67 4.03
CA ARG A 74 -19.46 -10.70 3.52
C ARG A 74 -20.88 -10.16 3.32
N LYS A 75 -21.38 -9.33 4.23
CA LYS A 75 -22.69 -8.64 4.07
C LYS A 75 -22.74 -7.76 2.81
N ASN A 76 -21.61 -7.19 2.40
CA ASN A 76 -21.49 -6.39 1.19
C ASN A 76 -21.10 -7.21 -0.06
N GLY A 77 -21.18 -8.55 0.00
CA GLY A 77 -20.81 -9.43 -1.11
C GLY A 77 -19.29 -9.55 -1.35
N ILE A 78 -18.47 -9.11 -0.39
CA ILE A 78 -17.01 -9.21 -0.47
C ILE A 78 -16.57 -10.50 0.23
N VAL A 79 -15.78 -11.30 -0.47
CA VAL A 79 -15.14 -12.49 0.10
C VAL A 79 -13.80 -12.09 0.73
N VAL A 80 -13.60 -12.44 2.00
CA VAL A 80 -12.33 -12.24 2.71
C VAL A 80 -11.55 -13.55 2.70
N HIS A 81 -10.29 -13.47 2.25
CA HIS A 81 -9.36 -14.58 2.26
C HIS A 81 -8.32 -14.38 3.35
N TRP A 82 -8.32 -15.25 4.35
CA TRP A 82 -7.33 -15.24 5.43
C TRP A 82 -6.04 -15.94 4.99
N ALA A 83 -4.91 -15.28 5.18
CA ALA A 83 -3.60 -15.80 4.83
C ALA A 83 -2.57 -15.47 5.92
N GLU A 84 -2.15 -16.49 6.65
CA GLU A 84 -1.13 -16.35 7.71
C GLU A 84 0.29 -16.29 7.14
N THR A 85 0.51 -16.87 5.96
CA THR A 85 1.83 -16.92 5.31
C THR A 85 1.77 -16.43 3.86
N PRO A 86 2.90 -15.96 3.31
CA PRO A 86 2.99 -15.60 1.89
C PRO A 86 2.58 -16.74 0.95
N ALA A 87 2.89 -18.00 1.31
CA ALA A 87 2.49 -19.16 0.53
C ALA A 87 0.96 -19.36 0.49
N VAL A 88 0.28 -19.11 1.61
CA VAL A 88 -1.19 -19.14 1.66
C VAL A 88 -1.77 -18.00 0.83
N ALA A 89 -1.21 -16.79 0.93
CA ALA A 89 -1.67 -15.64 0.16
C ALA A 89 -1.55 -15.88 -1.36
N ASN A 90 -0.40 -16.39 -1.81
CA ASN A 90 -0.16 -16.70 -3.21
C ASN A 90 -1.13 -17.75 -3.75
N ARG A 91 -1.42 -18.79 -2.96
CA ARG A 91 -2.42 -19.80 -3.30
C ARG A 91 -3.81 -19.19 -3.42
N CYS A 92 -4.25 -18.35 -2.48
CA CYS A 92 -5.56 -17.70 -2.58
C CYS A 92 -5.69 -16.87 -3.87
N VAL A 93 -4.65 -16.12 -4.24
CA VAL A 93 -4.63 -15.34 -5.49
C VAL A 93 -4.69 -16.27 -6.70
N LEU A 94 -3.89 -17.33 -6.73
CA LEU A 94 -3.88 -18.31 -7.82
C LEU A 94 -5.26 -18.97 -7.99
N ASP A 95 -5.85 -19.44 -6.89
CA ASP A 95 -7.18 -20.07 -6.90
C ASP A 95 -8.24 -19.13 -7.48
N ILE A 96 -8.17 -17.83 -7.19
CA ILE A 96 -9.08 -16.83 -7.77
C ILE A 96 -8.87 -16.71 -9.28
N ILE A 97 -7.61 -16.57 -9.72
CA ILE A 97 -7.26 -16.47 -11.15
C ILE A 97 -7.77 -17.70 -11.91
N GLU A 98 -7.51 -18.90 -11.39
CA GLU A 98 -7.93 -20.17 -12.00
C GLU A 98 -9.46 -20.30 -12.06
N ARG A 99 -10.17 -19.96 -10.97
CA ARG A 99 -11.65 -19.97 -10.95
C ARG A 99 -12.26 -19.06 -12.01
N HIS A 100 -11.58 -17.97 -12.35
CA HIS A 100 -12.03 -17.04 -13.39
C HIS A 100 -11.42 -17.33 -14.77
N ALA A 101 -10.64 -18.40 -14.92
CA ALA A 101 -9.88 -18.73 -16.13
C ALA A 101 -9.07 -17.52 -16.67
N ALA A 102 -8.57 -16.68 -15.76
CA ALA A 102 -7.86 -15.47 -16.12
C ALA A 102 -6.45 -15.83 -16.64
N THR A 103 -6.09 -15.27 -17.80
CA THR A 103 -4.80 -15.56 -18.46
C THR A 103 -3.80 -14.41 -18.36
N ARG A 104 -4.24 -13.25 -17.83
CA ARG A 104 -3.46 -12.01 -17.67
C ARG A 104 -3.98 -11.23 -16.47
N VAL A 105 -3.09 -10.43 -15.85
CA VAL A 105 -3.38 -9.50 -14.72
C VAL A 105 -3.37 -8.07 -15.24
#